data_AF-A0A4S8KVS4-F1
#
_entry.id   AF-A0A4S8KVS4-F1
#
_cell.length_a   1.000
_cell.length_b   1.000
_cell.length_c   1.000
_cell.angle_alpha   90.00
_cell.angle_beta   90.00
_cell.angle_gamma   90.00
#
_symmetry.space_group_name_H-M   'P 1'
#
loop_
_entity.id
_entity.type
_entity.pdbx_description
1 polymer ?
#
loop_
_entity_poly.entity_id
_entity_poly.type
_entity_poly.pdbx_seq_one_letter_code
_entity_poly.pdbx_strand_id
1 'polypeptide(L)'
;KYKPVHRKYRPVPTYMPNPESQQFKPIPPPQPLPIPKKTVPWRTLPYGDRVTLERMEMMLGNIEPGILNEEEIDLLCYVVHRREKAFAFEFSEKGFFDPKYYPDYEIPVIKHTPWQRPPIRVPQAIIEEVKSEIRTQEAAGRFELTVSSYRSAMFAVAKKKGVRL
;
A
#
# COMPACT_ATOMS: atom_id res chain seq x y z
N LYS A 1 7.96 -23.88 -28.51
CA LYS A 1 8.81 -23.18 -29.52
C LYS A 1 9.41 -21.94 -28.86
N TYR A 2 10.75 -21.91 -28.69
CA TYR A 2 11.45 -20.72 -28.17
C TYR A 2 11.39 -19.58 -29.18
N LYS A 3 11.25 -18.33 -28.71
CA LYS A 3 11.26 -17.16 -29.60
C LYS A 3 12.71 -16.94 -30.07
N PRO A 4 13.03 -17.16 -31.36
CA PRO A 4 14.41 -17.02 -31.81
C PRO A 4 14.91 -15.59 -31.57
N VAL A 5 16.22 -15.44 -31.29
CA VAL A 5 16.83 -14.20 -30.80
C VAL A 5 16.47 -12.98 -31.67
N HIS A 6 16.44 -13.15 -33.00
CA HIS A 6 16.09 -12.08 -33.95
C HIS A 6 14.63 -11.58 -33.85
N ARG A 7 13.73 -12.34 -33.22
CA ARG A 7 12.33 -11.94 -32.98
C ARG A 7 12.09 -11.37 -31.59
N LYS A 8 13.11 -11.36 -30.72
CA LYS A 8 12.98 -10.80 -29.37
C LYS A 8 12.91 -9.27 -29.49
N TYR A 9 11.81 -8.68 -29.01
CA TYR A 9 11.74 -7.24 -28.84
C TYR A 9 12.72 -6.86 -27.73
N ARG A 10 13.68 -6.00 -28.05
CA ARG A 10 14.61 -5.45 -27.06
C ARG A 10 14.10 -4.08 -26.65
N PRO A 11 14.14 -3.73 -25.34
CA PRO A 11 13.88 -2.36 -24.94
C PRO A 11 14.86 -1.45 -25.66
N VAL A 12 14.35 -0.33 -26.17
CA VAL A 12 15.18 0.70 -26.80
C VAL A 12 15.68 1.58 -25.66
N PRO A 13 17.01 1.70 -25.44
CA PRO A 13 17.53 2.66 -24.48
C PRO A 13 17.21 4.07 -25.01
N THR A 14 16.30 4.77 -24.33
CA THR A 14 15.88 6.12 -24.67
C THR A 14 15.90 6.99 -23.41
N TYR A 15 15.87 8.31 -23.58
CA TYR A 15 15.84 9.26 -22.47
C TYR A 15 14.41 9.46 -21.96
N MET A 16 14.27 9.88 -20.70
CA MET A 16 12.99 10.33 -20.15
C MET A 16 12.60 11.65 -20.82
N PRO A 17 11.50 11.72 -21.60
CA PRO A 17 11.15 12.94 -22.33
C PRO A 17 10.85 14.13 -21.43
N ASN A 18 10.24 13.88 -20.27
CA ASN A 18 9.89 14.88 -19.28
C ASN A 18 10.44 14.45 -17.91
N PRO A 19 11.71 14.72 -17.58
CA PRO A 19 12.27 14.36 -16.29
C PRO A 19 11.68 15.18 -15.14
N GLU A 20 11.18 16.39 -15.42
CA GLU A 20 10.60 17.28 -14.41
C GLU A 20 9.27 16.76 -13.86
N SER A 21 8.43 16.12 -14.68
CA SER A 21 7.17 15.52 -14.21
C SER A 21 7.38 14.38 -13.21
N GLN A 22 8.58 13.79 -13.17
CA GLN A 22 8.91 12.72 -12.24
C GLN A 22 9.60 13.19 -10.96
N GLN A 23 9.87 14.49 -10.83
CA GLN A 23 10.52 15.00 -9.63
C GLN A 23 9.54 15.06 -8.46
N PHE A 24 9.97 14.53 -7.32
CA PHE A 24 9.24 14.68 -6.07
C PHE A 24 9.38 16.11 -5.56
N LYS A 25 8.28 16.65 -5.04
CA LYS A 25 8.27 17.98 -4.43
C LYS A 25 8.65 17.87 -2.96
N PRO A 26 9.34 18.88 -2.41
CA PRO A 26 9.76 18.87 -1.02
C PRO A 26 8.54 18.82 -0.10
N ILE A 27 8.61 17.95 0.90
CA ILE A 27 7.61 17.84 1.95
C ILE A 27 7.95 18.87 3.03
N PRO A 28 6.99 19.71 3.47
CA PRO A 28 7.23 20.64 4.56
C PRO A 28 7.58 19.86 5.84
N PRO A 29 8.46 20.42 6.71
CA PRO A 29 8.79 19.77 7.96
C PRO A 29 7.52 19.52 8.79
N PRO A 30 7.38 18.34 9.41
CA PRO A 30 6.20 18.04 10.21
C PRO A 30 6.15 18.96 11.42
N GLN A 31 4.94 19.37 11.82
CA GLN A 31 4.76 20.06 13.10
C GLN A 31 5.06 19.08 14.24
N PRO A 32 5.99 19.43 15.16
CA PRO A 32 6.29 18.61 16.32
C PRO A 32 5.02 18.38 17.16
N LEU A 33 4.86 17.17 17.68
CA LEU A 33 3.81 16.91 18.66
C LEU A 33 4.25 17.52 20.01
N PRO A 34 3.45 18.40 20.64
CA PRO A 34 3.75 18.86 21.99
C PRO A 34 3.65 17.67 22.95
N ILE A 35 4.76 17.37 23.63
CA ILE A 35 4.84 16.29 24.60
C ILE A 35 4.46 16.83 25.99
N PRO A 36 3.43 16.29 26.66
CA PRO A 36 3.09 16.71 28.02
C PRO A 36 4.14 16.20 29.01
N LYS A 37 4.47 17.02 30.02
CA LYS A 37 5.40 16.64 31.09
C LYS A 37 4.84 15.55 32.02
N LYS A 38 3.51 15.46 32.12
CA LYS A 38 2.79 14.41 32.82
C LYS A 38 1.69 13.91 31.91
N THR A 39 1.75 12.64 31.58
CA THR A 39 0.77 11.95 30.76
C THR A 39 -0.37 11.47 31.63
N VAL A 40 -1.56 11.35 31.04
CA VAL A 40 -2.66 10.64 31.67
C VAL A 40 -2.43 9.13 31.50
N PRO A 41 -2.93 8.29 32.42
CA PRO A 41 -2.84 6.84 32.27
C PRO A 41 -3.35 6.39 30.91
N TRP A 42 -2.59 5.57 30.19
CA TRP A 42 -2.92 5.21 28.81
C TRP A 42 -4.31 4.58 28.68
N ARG A 43 -4.78 3.84 29.69
CA ARG A 43 -6.11 3.21 29.71
C ARG A 43 -7.28 4.20 29.72
N THR A 44 -7.06 5.45 30.12
CA THR A 44 -8.10 6.48 30.20
C THR A 44 -8.06 7.46 29.03
N LEU A 45 -7.15 7.27 28.08
CA LEU A 45 -7.10 8.07 26.87
C LEU A 45 -8.41 7.95 26.08
N PRO A 46 -8.89 9.05 25.46
CA PRO A 46 -10.07 9.02 24.61
C PRO A 46 -9.72 8.40 23.25
N TYR A 47 -9.65 7.06 23.21
CA TYR A 47 -9.29 6.32 22.00
C TYR A 47 -10.16 6.70 20.80
N GLY A 48 -9.51 6.80 19.63
CA GLY A 48 -10.17 7.08 18.36
C GLY A 48 -10.55 5.80 17.63
N ASP A 49 -11.02 5.96 16.40
CA ASP A 49 -11.52 4.84 15.59
C ASP A 49 -10.40 3.89 15.14
N ARG A 50 -9.17 4.40 15.00
CA ARG A 50 -8.08 3.65 14.37
C ARG A 50 -7.22 2.91 15.39
N VAL A 51 -6.77 3.61 16.43
CA VAL A 51 -6.12 2.94 17.56
C VAL A 51 -7.14 2.84 18.68
N THR A 52 -7.80 1.68 18.77
CA THR A 52 -8.69 1.32 19.87
C THR A 52 -7.87 0.83 21.07
N LEU A 53 -8.51 0.70 22.23
CA LEU A 53 -7.87 0.15 23.44
C LEU A 53 -7.30 -1.26 23.19
N GLU A 54 -8.06 -2.13 22.52
CA GLU A 54 -7.63 -3.49 22.17
C GLU A 54 -6.41 -3.49 21.25
N ARG A 55 -6.39 -2.59 20.26
CA ARG A 55 -5.26 -2.43 19.34
C ARG A 55 -4.03 -1.87 20.05
N MET A 56 -4.22 -0.97 21.02
CA MET A 56 -3.12 -0.46 21.86
C MET A 56 -2.54 -1.58 22.74
N GLU A 57 -3.39 -2.38 23.38
CA GLU A 57 -2.97 -3.55 24.17
C GLU A 57 -2.20 -4.56 23.33
N MET A 58 -2.66 -4.83 22.10
CA MET A 58 -1.95 -5.66 21.14
C MET A 58 -0.56 -5.10 20.82
N MET A 59 -0.43 -3.78 20.60
CA MET A 59 0.88 -3.17 20.35
C MET A 59 1.81 -3.31 21.55
N LEU A 60 1.32 -3.00 22.75
CA LEU A 60 2.09 -3.12 23.99
C LEU A 60 2.51 -4.56 24.28
N GLY A 61 1.67 -5.55 23.94
CA GLY A 61 1.99 -6.97 24.07
C GLY A 61 3.16 -7.45 23.20
N ASN A 62 3.55 -6.69 22.19
CA ASN A 62 4.76 -6.97 21.40
C ASN A 62 6.04 -6.37 22.00
N ILE A 63 5.93 -5.60 23.09
CA ILE A 63 7.08 -5.02 23.80
C ILE A 63 7.45 -5.98 24.92
N GLU A 64 8.75 -6.33 25.02
CA GLU A 64 9.20 -7.23 26.07
C GLU A 64 9.01 -6.59 27.47
N PRO A 65 8.57 -7.37 28.48
CA PRO A 65 8.40 -6.87 29.83
C PRO A 65 9.71 -6.29 30.40
N GLY A 66 9.62 -5.10 31.02
CA GLY A 66 10.77 -4.45 31.67
C GLY A 66 11.60 -3.52 30.77
N ILE A 67 11.30 -3.43 29.46
CA ILE A 67 11.92 -2.43 28.58
C ILE A 67 11.44 -1.01 28.92
N LEU A 68 10.14 -0.85 29.19
CA LEU A 68 9.51 0.44 29.47
C LEU A 68 8.98 0.45 30.90
N ASN A 69 9.17 1.57 31.58
CA ASN A 69 8.49 1.86 32.84
C ASN A 69 7.05 2.36 32.60
N GLU A 70 6.26 2.49 33.67
CA GLU A 70 4.84 2.89 33.54
C GLU A 70 4.66 4.29 32.92
N GLU A 71 5.52 5.25 33.26
CA GLU A 71 5.47 6.61 32.72
C GLU A 71 5.83 6.64 31.21
N GLU A 72 6.79 5.82 30.80
CA GLU A 72 7.19 5.65 29.40
C GLU A 72 6.10 4.99 28.58
N ILE A 73 5.38 4.01 29.14
CA ILE A 73 4.21 3.39 28.50
C ILE A 73 3.12 4.44 28.30
N ASP A 74 2.79 5.22 29.34
CA ASP A 74 1.79 6.29 29.23
C ASP A 74 2.16 7.31 28.15
N LEU A 75 3.44 7.69 28.08
CA LEU A 75 3.95 8.61 27.07
C LEU A 75 3.91 8.01 25.66
N LEU A 76 4.32 6.76 25.50
CA LEU A 76 4.28 6.06 24.21
C LEU A 76 2.84 5.99 23.70
N CYS A 77 1.92 5.53 24.54
CA CYS A 77 0.50 5.43 24.20
C CYS A 77 -0.10 6.79 23.86
N TYR A 78 0.29 7.86 24.57
CA TYR A 78 -0.12 9.22 24.23
C TYR A 78 0.34 9.60 22.82
N VAL A 79 1.61 9.36 22.46
CA VAL A 79 2.14 9.68 21.12
C VAL A 79 1.41 8.87 20.05
N VAL A 80 1.22 7.57 20.26
CA VAL A 80 0.52 6.68 19.34
C VAL A 80 -0.93 7.13 19.14
N HIS A 81 -1.65 7.44 20.22
CA HIS A 81 -3.01 7.96 20.16
C HIS A 81 -3.09 9.28 19.37
N ARG A 82 -2.21 10.25 19.67
CA ARG A 82 -2.17 11.55 18.95
C ARG A 82 -1.79 11.41 17.48
N ARG A 83 -1.17 10.30 17.09
CA ARG A 83 -0.73 9.99 15.72
C ARG A 83 -1.43 8.74 15.18
N GLU A 84 -2.64 8.43 15.64
CA GLU A 84 -3.30 7.15 15.31
C GLU A 84 -3.38 6.87 13.80
N LYS A 85 -3.53 7.92 12.97
CA LYS A 85 -3.58 7.85 11.51
C LYS A 85 -2.28 7.37 10.84
N ALA A 86 -1.17 7.31 11.58
CA ALA A 86 0.08 6.75 11.09
C ALA A 86 0.05 5.22 11.02
N PHE A 87 -0.85 4.58 11.77
CA PHE A 87 -0.97 3.13 11.83
C PHE A 87 -2.05 2.63 10.87
N ALA A 88 -1.90 1.38 10.42
CA ALA A 88 -2.90 0.67 9.65
C ALA A 88 -2.91 -0.79 10.14
N PHE A 89 -4.07 -1.26 10.53
CA PHE A 89 -4.34 -2.62 10.97
C PHE A 89 -5.07 -3.40 9.87
N GLU A 90 -5.86 -2.68 9.09
CA GLU A 90 -6.57 -3.21 7.93
C GLU A 90 -6.07 -2.57 6.63
N PHE A 91 -6.29 -3.28 5.52
CA PHE A 91 -5.87 -2.80 4.22
C PHE A 91 -6.62 -1.55 3.75
N SER A 92 -7.84 -1.35 4.23
CA SER A 92 -8.67 -0.15 4.02
C SER A 92 -8.07 1.10 4.68
N GLU A 93 -7.27 0.94 5.73
CA GLU A 93 -6.69 2.04 6.50
C GLU A 93 -5.35 2.54 5.94
N LYS A 94 -4.83 1.87 4.89
CA LYS A 94 -3.55 2.20 4.26
C LYS A 94 -3.49 3.66 3.82
N GLY A 95 -2.32 4.25 3.98
CA GLY A 95 -2.04 5.57 3.43
C GLY A 95 -1.88 5.52 1.90
N PHE A 96 -2.09 6.67 1.27
CA PHE A 96 -1.69 6.95 -0.10
C PHE A 96 -0.65 8.07 -0.08
N PHE A 97 0.22 8.09 -1.10
CA PHE A 97 1.07 9.25 -1.32
C PHE A 97 0.21 10.44 -1.73
N ASP A 98 0.47 11.59 -1.13
CA ASP A 98 -0.23 12.83 -1.48
C ASP A 98 0.29 13.32 -2.85
N PRO A 99 -0.58 13.43 -3.88
CA PRO A 99 -0.20 13.88 -5.22
C PRO A 99 0.46 15.27 -5.25
N LYS A 100 0.24 16.08 -4.20
CA LYS A 100 0.91 17.37 -4.02
C LYS A 100 2.43 17.22 -3.93
N TYR A 101 2.91 16.15 -3.29
CA TYR A 101 4.34 15.89 -3.09
C TYR A 101 4.89 14.83 -4.04
N TYR A 102 4.05 13.86 -4.39
CA TYR A 102 4.38 12.73 -5.24
C TYR A 102 3.45 12.73 -6.47
N PRO A 103 3.78 13.48 -7.53
CA PRO A 103 2.95 13.52 -8.73
C PRO A 103 2.84 12.12 -9.37
N ASP A 104 1.78 11.91 -10.13
CA ASP A 104 1.56 10.66 -10.86
C ASP A 104 2.73 10.36 -11.81
N TYR A 105 3.13 9.10 -11.86
CA TYR A 105 4.25 8.68 -12.67
C TYR A 105 3.88 8.65 -14.16
N GLU A 106 4.52 9.49 -14.95
CA GLU A 106 4.38 9.47 -16.42
C GLU A 106 5.24 8.35 -17.01
N ILE A 107 4.61 7.31 -17.57
CA ILE A 107 5.32 6.22 -18.25
C ILE A 107 5.76 6.69 -19.64
N PRO A 108 7.07 6.84 -19.94
CA PRO A 108 7.52 7.23 -21.26
C PRO A 108 7.26 6.10 -22.27
N VAL A 109 6.63 6.46 -23.39
CA VAL A 109 6.34 5.52 -24.48
C VAL A 109 6.97 5.99 -25.78
N ILE A 110 7.49 5.05 -26.56
CA ILE A 110 7.85 5.28 -27.97
C ILE A 110 6.65 4.96 -28.87
N LYS A 111 6.69 5.35 -30.15
CA LYS A 111 5.64 4.97 -31.11
C LYS A 111 5.53 3.43 -31.19
N HIS A 112 4.39 2.89 -30.77
CA HIS A 112 4.11 1.46 -30.79
C HIS A 112 2.60 1.18 -30.90
N THR A 113 2.27 -0.05 -31.25
CA THR A 113 0.89 -0.56 -31.18
C THR A 113 0.65 -1.09 -29.76
N PRO A 114 -0.45 -0.70 -29.07
CA PRO A 114 -0.80 -1.26 -27.78
C PRO A 114 -0.85 -2.79 -27.82
N TRP A 115 -0.26 -3.47 -26.84
CA TRP A 115 -0.27 -4.93 -26.82
C TRP A 115 -1.59 -5.45 -26.25
N GLN A 116 -2.14 -6.47 -26.93
CA GLN A 116 -3.28 -7.22 -26.44
C GLN A 116 -2.88 -8.69 -26.34
N ARG A 117 -2.87 -9.21 -25.12
CA ARG A 117 -2.68 -10.63 -24.83
C ARG A 117 -4.02 -11.22 -24.37
N PRO A 118 -4.45 -12.37 -24.92
CA PRO A 118 -5.64 -13.04 -24.42
C PRO A 118 -5.44 -13.46 -22.96
N PRO A 119 -6.50 -13.40 -22.12
CA PRO A 119 -6.39 -13.82 -20.73
C PRO A 119 -6.09 -15.33 -20.64
N ILE A 120 -5.31 -15.71 -19.64
CA ILE A 120 -5.11 -17.12 -19.31
C ILE A 120 -6.39 -17.63 -18.64
N ARG A 121 -6.86 -18.82 -19.04
CA ARG A 121 -8.03 -19.44 -18.41
C ARG A 121 -7.72 -19.73 -16.94
N VAL A 122 -8.53 -19.17 -16.05
CA VAL A 122 -8.46 -19.45 -14.61
C VAL A 122 -8.95 -20.88 -14.37
N PRO A 123 -8.20 -21.71 -13.61
CA PRO A 123 -8.67 -23.04 -13.25
C PRO A 123 -10.00 -22.98 -12.47
N GLN A 124 -10.93 -23.88 -12.80
CA GLN A 124 -12.26 -23.90 -12.19
C GLN A 124 -12.22 -24.02 -10.66
N ALA A 125 -11.23 -24.75 -10.14
CA ALA A 125 -11.04 -24.96 -8.71
C ALA A 125 -10.82 -23.66 -7.91
N ILE A 126 -10.30 -22.60 -8.53
CA ILE A 126 -9.96 -21.34 -7.85
C ILE A 126 -10.75 -20.13 -8.37
N ILE A 127 -11.75 -20.35 -9.23
CA ILE A 127 -12.42 -19.26 -9.95
C ILE A 127 -13.17 -18.31 -9.00
N GLU A 128 -13.82 -18.84 -7.96
CA GLU A 128 -14.56 -18.03 -6.98
C GLU A 128 -13.61 -17.26 -6.05
N GLU A 129 -12.47 -17.86 -5.67
CA GLU A 129 -11.42 -17.16 -4.92
C GLU A 129 -10.84 -16.00 -5.72
N VAL A 130 -10.57 -16.20 -7.01
CA VAL A 130 -10.11 -15.14 -7.91
C VAL A 130 -11.12 -13.99 -8.00
N LYS A 131 -12.42 -14.29 -8.16
CA LYS A 131 -13.47 -13.25 -8.19
C LYS A 131 -13.54 -12.48 -6.87
N SER A 132 -13.45 -13.18 -5.75
CA SER A 132 -13.46 -12.56 -4.42
C SER A 132 -12.25 -11.63 -4.23
N GLU A 133 -11.06 -12.05 -4.66
CA GLU A 133 -9.86 -11.22 -4.60
C GLU A 133 -10.01 -9.97 -5.47
N ILE A 134 -10.53 -10.08 -6.71
CA ILE A 134 -10.76 -8.92 -7.58
C ILE A 134 -11.69 -7.90 -6.90
N ARG A 135 -12.83 -8.34 -6.37
CA ARG A 135 -13.78 -7.45 -5.67
C ARG A 135 -13.16 -6.82 -4.42
N THR A 136 -12.34 -7.57 -3.69
CA THR A 136 -11.64 -7.07 -2.50
C THR A 136 -10.61 -6.00 -2.89
N GLN A 137 -9.85 -6.21 -3.96
CA GLN A 137 -8.86 -5.24 -4.44
C GLN A 137 -9.51 -4.01 -5.09
N GLU A 138 -10.68 -4.17 -5.73
CA GLU A 138 -11.51 -3.07 -6.22
C GLU A 138 -12.04 -2.21 -5.07
N ALA A 139 -12.64 -2.84 -4.04
CA ALA A 139 -13.10 -2.15 -2.83
C ALA A 139 -11.96 -1.42 -2.09
N ALA A 140 -10.73 -1.94 -2.19
CA ALA A 140 -9.55 -1.32 -1.62
C ALA A 140 -8.88 -0.26 -2.53
N GLY A 141 -9.47 0.04 -3.68
CA GLY A 141 -8.98 1.04 -4.64
C GLY A 141 -7.66 0.66 -5.31
N ARG A 142 -7.33 -0.63 -5.42
CA ARG A 142 -6.17 -1.11 -6.20
C ARG A 142 -6.54 -1.41 -7.64
N PHE A 143 -7.75 -1.92 -7.87
CA PHE A 143 -8.25 -2.24 -9.20
C PHE A 143 -9.38 -1.29 -9.56
N GLU A 144 -9.43 -0.94 -10.84
CA GLU A 144 -10.44 -0.06 -11.41
C GLU A 144 -10.91 -0.65 -12.72
N LEU A 145 -12.20 -0.45 -13.03
CA LEU A 145 -12.76 -0.82 -14.32
C LEU A 145 -12.22 0.14 -15.40
N THR A 146 -11.71 -0.42 -16.49
CA THR A 146 -11.08 0.38 -17.55
C THR A 146 -11.38 -0.17 -18.94
N VAL A 147 -11.41 0.74 -19.92
CA VAL A 147 -11.49 0.45 -21.36
C VAL A 147 -10.13 0.69 -22.01
N SER A 148 -9.12 -0.07 -21.58
CA SER A 148 -7.74 0.09 -22.08
C SER A 148 -7.49 -0.67 -23.38
N SER A 149 -6.72 -0.03 -24.28
CA SER A 149 -6.17 -0.71 -25.46
C SER A 149 -5.01 -1.68 -25.10
N TYR A 150 -4.44 -1.55 -23.89
CA TYR A 150 -3.42 -2.45 -23.36
C TYR A 150 -4.07 -3.57 -22.56
N ARG A 151 -3.67 -4.82 -22.83
CA ARG A 151 -4.08 -5.99 -22.05
C ARG A 151 -2.94 -6.98 -21.90
N SER A 152 -2.58 -7.28 -20.66
CA SER A 152 -1.63 -8.33 -20.31
C SER A 152 -2.36 -9.57 -19.81
N ALA A 153 -1.74 -10.74 -19.97
CA ALA A 153 -2.24 -11.96 -19.35
C ALA A 153 -1.93 -11.93 -17.84
N MET A 154 -2.92 -12.24 -17.01
CA MET A 154 -2.77 -12.37 -15.55
C MET A 154 -2.77 -13.84 -15.16
N PHE A 155 -1.99 -14.20 -14.15
CA PHE A 155 -1.92 -15.55 -13.60
C PHE A 155 -2.30 -15.50 -12.12
N ALA A 156 -3.35 -16.24 -11.75
CA ALA A 156 -3.73 -16.40 -10.36
C ALA A 156 -2.80 -17.39 -9.67
N VAL A 157 -2.25 -17.01 -8.52
CA VAL A 157 -1.36 -17.89 -7.73
C VAL A 157 -2.03 -18.21 -6.41
N ALA A 158 -2.27 -19.50 -6.16
CA ALA A 158 -2.69 -19.97 -4.84
C ALA A 158 -1.52 -19.81 -3.84
N LYS A 159 -1.78 -19.11 -2.74
CA LYS A 159 -0.85 -18.95 -1.60
C LYS A 159 -1.48 -19.58 -0.35
N LYS A 160 -0.67 -19.72 0.71
CA LYS A 160 -1.14 -20.27 2.01
C LYS A 160 -2.35 -19.54 2.60
N LYS A 161 -2.53 -18.25 2.29
CA LYS A 161 -3.62 -17.39 2.79
C LYS A 161 -4.63 -17.01 1.69
N GLY A 162 -4.86 -17.90 0.73
CA GLY A 162 -5.77 -17.68 -0.41
C GLY A 162 -5.06 -17.32 -1.72
N VAL A 163 -5.85 -17.02 -2.75
CA VAL A 163 -5.34 -16.65 -4.09
C VAL A 163 -4.90 -15.19 -4.14
N ARG A 164 -3.82 -14.92 -4.88
CA ARG A 164 -3.32 -13.58 -5.20
C ARG A 164 -3.23 -13.38 -6.72
N LEU A 165 -3.47 -12.13 -7.12
CA LEU A 165 -3.39 -11.63 -8.50
C LEU A 165 -2.25 -10.63 -8.66
#